data_AF-A0A967F7T3-F1
#
_entry.id   AF-A0A967F7T3-F1
#
_cell.length_a   1.000
_cell.length_b   1.000
_cell.length_c   1.000
_cell.angle_alpha   90.00
_cell.angle_beta   90.00
_cell.angle_gamma   90.00
#
_symmetry.space_group_name_H-M   'P 1'
#
loop_
_entity.id
_entity.type
_entity.pdbx_description
1 polymer ?
#
loop_
_entity_poly.entity_id
_entity_poly.type
_entity_poly.pdbx_seq_one_letter_code
_entity_poly.pdbx_strand_id
1 'polypeptide(L)'
;MAHDAAAVSAELDSGKSLKSFVKDWSQDRQSFEVPWGKAMMWIFLLSDTFIFSCFLISYMTVRISTTVPWPIPSEVFALSFGGDPIPLILIAIMTFVLITSSGTMALAVNYGYRRDKRKTVLLMAATALLGATFVGMQAFEWTKLIVDEGVRPWANPMGAAQ
;
A
#
# COMPACT_ATOMS: atom_id res chain seq x y z
N MET A 1 61.58 -8.97 30.16
CA MET A 1 60.67 -8.13 30.96
C MET A 1 59.73 -7.28 30.09
N ALA A 2 60.17 -6.69 28.96
CA ALA A 2 59.28 -5.92 28.07
C ALA A 2 58.33 -6.75 27.19
N HIS A 3 58.73 -7.98 26.79
CA HIS A 3 57.88 -8.87 25.96
C HIS A 3 56.65 -9.43 26.70
N ASP A 4 56.78 -9.76 28.00
CA ASP A 4 55.64 -10.27 28.80
C ASP A 4 54.59 -9.19 29.06
N ALA A 5 55.02 -7.93 29.24
CA ALA A 5 54.10 -6.82 29.47
C ALA A 5 53.22 -6.52 28.24
N ALA A 6 53.76 -6.70 27.03
CA ALA A 6 53.03 -6.53 25.77
C ALA A 6 52.04 -7.68 25.48
N ALA A 7 52.39 -8.91 25.86
CA ALA A 7 51.50 -10.06 25.74
C ALA A 7 50.31 -9.95 26.71
N VAL A 8 50.56 -9.55 27.96
CA VAL A 8 49.51 -9.35 28.98
C VAL A 8 48.59 -8.19 28.62
N SER A 9 49.10 -7.10 28.03
CA SER A 9 48.27 -5.98 27.57
C SER A 9 47.41 -6.34 26.35
N ALA A 10 47.93 -7.14 25.41
CA ALA A 10 47.16 -7.68 24.27
C ALA A 10 46.07 -8.67 24.71
N GLU A 11 46.34 -9.50 25.72
CA GLU A 11 45.37 -10.44 26.28
C GLU A 11 44.25 -9.70 27.06
N LEU A 12 44.61 -8.63 27.79
CA LEU A 12 43.67 -7.76 28.48
C LEU A 12 42.79 -6.94 27.52
N ASP A 13 43.31 -6.56 26.35
CA ASP A 13 42.56 -5.83 25.31
C ASP A 13 41.60 -6.77 24.55
N SER A 14 42.07 -7.97 24.19
CA SER A 14 41.25 -9.03 23.60
C SER A 14 40.10 -9.47 24.53
N GLY A 15 40.40 -9.64 25.82
CA GLY A 15 39.40 -9.99 26.84
C GLY A 15 38.37 -8.90 27.11
N LYS A 16 38.72 -7.61 26.90
CA LYS A 16 37.78 -6.48 26.97
C LYS A 16 36.94 -6.36 25.70
N SER A 17 37.55 -6.55 24.53
CA SER A 17 36.87 -6.53 23.23
C SER A 17 35.82 -7.64 23.11
N LEU A 18 36.15 -8.88 23.48
CA LEU A 18 35.20 -9.99 23.49
C LEU A 18 34.08 -9.78 24.49
N LYS A 19 34.37 -9.24 25.68
CA LYS A 19 33.33 -8.90 26.66
C LYS A 19 32.46 -7.73 26.20
N SER A 20 33.00 -6.76 25.46
CA SER A 20 32.24 -5.68 24.83
C SER A 20 31.31 -6.23 23.75
N PHE A 21 31.82 -7.10 22.88
CA PHE A 21 31.03 -7.71 21.81
C PHE A 21 29.91 -8.60 22.36
N VAL A 22 30.20 -9.43 23.38
CA VAL A 22 29.18 -10.22 24.07
C VAL A 22 28.19 -9.34 24.83
N LYS A 23 28.64 -8.21 25.39
CA LYS A 23 27.76 -7.23 26.06
C LYS A 23 26.88 -6.48 25.06
N ASP A 24 27.36 -6.16 23.86
CA ASP A 24 26.58 -5.53 22.80
C ASP A 24 25.59 -6.52 22.16
N TRP A 25 25.96 -7.80 22.07
CA TRP A 25 25.07 -8.88 21.60
C TRP A 25 24.02 -9.25 22.66
N SER A 26 24.40 -9.32 23.94
CA SER A 26 23.50 -9.66 25.06
C SER A 26 22.75 -8.45 25.63
N GLN A 27 23.15 -7.23 25.28
CA GLN A 27 22.27 -6.08 25.38
C GLN A 27 21.16 -6.30 24.36
N ASP A 28 20.05 -6.82 24.87
CA ASP A 28 18.71 -6.80 24.30
C ASP A 28 18.19 -5.34 24.12
N ARG A 29 19.11 -4.40 23.81
CA ARG A 29 18.79 -3.09 23.30
C ARG A 29 18.29 -3.30 21.90
N GLN A 30 16.98 -3.50 21.82
CA GLN A 30 16.11 -3.03 20.74
C GLN A 30 16.92 -2.42 19.59
N SER A 31 17.39 -3.26 18.66
CA SER A 31 18.12 -2.79 17.47
C SER A 31 17.27 -1.79 16.65
N PHE A 32 15.96 -1.77 16.93
CA PHE A 32 15.03 -0.73 16.51
C PHE A 32 14.48 0.00 17.74
N GLU A 33 14.73 1.31 17.87
CA GLU A 33 14.06 2.21 18.83
C GLU A 33 12.54 2.40 18.52
N VAL A 34 11.95 1.46 17.78
CA VAL A 34 10.57 1.50 17.30
C VAL A 34 9.76 0.52 18.12
N PRO A 35 8.63 0.95 18.73
CA PRO A 35 7.70 0.05 19.38
C PRO A 35 7.33 -1.13 18.47
N TRP A 36 7.39 -2.36 19.00
CA TRP A 36 7.17 -3.59 18.22
C TRP A 36 5.89 -3.56 17.37
N GLY A 37 4.79 -3.00 17.89
CA GLY A 37 3.54 -2.85 17.13
C GLY A 37 3.64 -1.92 15.91
N LYS A 38 4.48 -0.87 15.97
CA LYS A 38 4.75 -0.02 14.80
C LYS A 38 5.65 -0.74 13.79
N ALA A 39 6.64 -1.50 14.27
CA ALA A 39 7.51 -2.29 13.40
C ALA A 39 6.72 -3.37 12.63
N MET A 40 5.81 -4.07 13.29
CA MET A 40 4.91 -5.04 12.64
C MET A 40 4.03 -4.39 11.57
N MET A 41 3.51 -3.18 11.83
CA MET A 41 2.73 -2.42 10.84
C MET A 41 3.57 -2.10 9.59
N TRP A 42 4.83 -1.69 9.75
CA TRP A 42 5.72 -1.43 8.62
C TRP A 42 6.02 -2.69 7.80
N ILE A 43 6.26 -3.84 8.46
CA ILE A 43 6.46 -5.12 7.77
C ILE A 43 5.19 -5.51 6.99
N PHE A 44 4.01 -5.34 7.59
CA PHE A 44 2.73 -5.62 6.94
C PHE A 44 2.50 -4.74 5.70
N LEU A 45 2.74 -3.44 5.80
CA LEU A 45 2.64 -2.52 4.65
C LEU A 45 3.64 -2.86 3.54
N LEU A 46 4.85 -3.30 3.91
CA LEU A 46 5.84 -3.75 2.95
C LEU A 46 5.39 -5.05 2.25
N SER A 47 4.82 -6.01 2.99
CA SER A 47 4.30 -7.25 2.38
C SER A 47 3.16 -6.98 1.40
N ASP A 48 2.26 -6.05 1.71
CA ASP A 48 1.19 -5.64 0.79
C ASP A 48 1.79 -5.06 -0.50
N THR A 49 2.82 -4.22 -0.38
CA THR A 49 3.51 -3.63 -1.54
C THR A 49 4.14 -4.71 -2.45
N PHE A 50 4.70 -5.77 -1.87
CA PHE A 50 5.21 -6.90 -2.65
C PHE A 50 4.10 -7.65 -3.38
N ILE A 51 2.97 -7.93 -2.72
CA ILE A 51 1.80 -8.58 -3.35
C ILE A 51 1.29 -7.73 -4.53
N PHE A 52 1.13 -6.41 -4.35
CA PHE A 52 0.76 -5.50 -5.43
C PHE A 52 1.77 -5.49 -6.58
N SER A 53 3.07 -5.56 -6.27
CA SER A 53 4.13 -5.60 -7.29
C SER A 53 4.04 -6.86 -8.14
N CYS A 54 3.78 -8.03 -7.53
CA CYS A 54 3.53 -9.26 -8.28
C CYS A 54 2.34 -9.11 -9.23
N PHE A 55 1.22 -8.55 -8.78
CA PHE A 55 0.05 -8.32 -9.64
C PHE A 55 0.33 -7.36 -10.79
N LEU A 56 1.08 -6.28 -10.56
CA LEU A 56 1.46 -5.34 -11.62
C LEU A 56 2.39 -5.98 -12.65
N ILE A 57 3.37 -6.77 -12.22
CA ILE A 57 4.26 -7.51 -13.13
C ILE A 57 3.44 -8.52 -13.95
N SER A 58 2.58 -9.33 -13.31
CA SER A 58 1.71 -10.27 -14.01
C SER A 58 0.82 -9.57 -15.05
N TYR A 59 0.19 -8.45 -14.70
CA TYR A 59 -0.59 -7.64 -15.64
C TYR A 59 0.26 -7.13 -16.80
N MET A 60 1.46 -6.61 -16.53
CA MET A 60 2.37 -6.14 -17.56
C MET A 60 2.82 -7.26 -18.50
N THR A 61 3.12 -8.44 -17.96
CA THR A 61 3.46 -9.62 -18.76
C THR A 61 2.33 -10.01 -19.71
N VAL A 62 1.08 -10.06 -19.21
CA VAL A 62 -0.10 -10.34 -20.05
C VAL A 62 -0.30 -9.25 -21.11
N ARG A 63 -0.08 -7.97 -20.75
CA ARG A 63 -0.17 -6.86 -21.70
C ARG A 63 0.85 -6.94 -22.83
N ILE A 64 2.07 -7.39 -22.55
CA ILE A 64 3.13 -7.52 -23.55
C ILE A 64 2.93 -8.78 -24.41
N SER A 65 2.44 -9.88 -23.83
CA SER A 65 2.30 -11.16 -24.54
C SER A 65 1.06 -11.23 -25.44
N THR A 66 0.08 -10.36 -25.25
CA THR A 66 -1.15 -10.34 -26.05
C THR A 66 -0.92 -9.67 -27.40
N THR A 67 -1.17 -10.41 -28.49
CA THR A 67 -1.04 -9.91 -29.87
C THR A 67 -2.29 -9.21 -30.40
N VAL A 68 -3.43 -9.39 -29.72
CA VAL A 68 -4.72 -8.76 -30.05
C VAL A 68 -4.79 -7.36 -29.44
N PRO A 69 -5.26 -6.33 -30.18
CA PRO A 69 -5.44 -5.00 -29.63
C PRO A 69 -6.48 -5.01 -28.49
N TRP A 70 -6.11 -4.42 -27.35
CA TRP A 70 -7.00 -4.29 -26.20
C TRP A 70 -8.11 -3.26 -26.46
N PRO A 71 -9.32 -3.46 -25.91
CA PRO A 71 -10.41 -2.50 -26.02
C PRO A 71 -10.02 -1.14 -25.44
N ILE A 72 -10.50 -0.06 -26.06
CA ILE A 72 -10.16 1.31 -25.66
C ILE A 72 -10.94 1.65 -24.38
N PRO A 73 -10.26 1.93 -23.25
CA PRO A 73 -10.91 2.17 -21.96
C PRO A 73 -11.88 3.36 -21.97
N SER A 74 -11.68 4.32 -22.88
CA SER A 74 -12.56 5.48 -23.01
C SER A 74 -13.97 5.12 -23.48
N GLU A 75 -14.16 4.01 -24.19
CA GLU A 75 -15.49 3.59 -24.66
C GLU A 75 -16.20 2.69 -23.66
N VAL A 76 -15.46 1.80 -22.99
CA VAL A 76 -15.98 0.87 -21.96
C VAL A 76 -16.39 1.59 -20.67
N PHE A 77 -15.67 2.66 -20.30
CA PHE A 77 -15.92 3.41 -19.07
C PHE A 77 -16.54 4.80 -19.32
N ALA A 78 -17.11 5.04 -20.50
CA ALA A 78 -17.84 6.27 -20.77
C ALA A 78 -19.16 6.30 -20.00
N LEU A 79 -19.38 7.37 -19.23
CA LEU A 79 -20.71 7.66 -18.68
C LEU A 79 -21.32 8.80 -19.50
N SER A 80 -22.48 8.54 -20.10
CA SER A 80 -23.22 9.54 -20.87
C SER A 80 -24.15 10.33 -19.93
N PHE A 81 -23.78 11.57 -19.64
CA PHE A 81 -24.66 12.55 -18.99
C PHE A 81 -25.12 13.56 -20.04
N GLY A 82 -26.39 13.50 -20.45
CA GLY A 82 -27.00 14.55 -21.29
C GLY A 82 -26.74 14.47 -22.80
N GLY A 83 -26.51 13.27 -23.34
CA GLY A 83 -26.46 13.03 -24.80
C GLY A 83 -25.06 12.81 -25.35
N ASP A 84 -24.03 13.38 -24.73
CA ASP A 84 -22.63 13.15 -25.11
C ASP A 84 -21.92 12.23 -24.10
N PRO A 85 -21.23 11.16 -24.56
CA PRO A 85 -20.43 10.31 -23.69
C PRO A 85 -19.22 11.10 -23.19
N ILE A 86 -19.09 11.24 -21.86
CA ILE A 86 -17.87 11.80 -21.26
C ILE A 86 -16.98 10.62 -20.86
N PRO A 87 -15.93 10.31 -21.63
CA PRO A 87 -15.03 9.22 -21.31
C PRO A 87 -14.31 9.50 -19.97
N LEU A 88 -14.09 8.46 -19.16
CA LEU A 88 -13.24 8.47 -17.96
C LEU A 88 -13.72 9.31 -16.76
N ILE A 89 -14.91 9.92 -16.82
CA ILE A 89 -15.41 10.76 -15.73
C ILE A 89 -15.62 9.98 -14.42
N LEU A 90 -16.02 8.71 -14.51
CA LEU A 90 -16.22 7.85 -13.34
C LEU A 90 -14.90 7.61 -12.59
N ILE A 91 -13.82 7.34 -13.33
CA ILE A 91 -12.46 7.14 -12.77
C ILE A 91 -11.94 8.45 -12.16
N ALA A 92 -12.19 9.59 -12.82
CA ALA A 92 -11.80 10.91 -12.31
C ALA A 92 -12.48 11.22 -10.96
N ILE A 93 -13.78 10.94 -10.85
CA ILE A 93 -14.55 11.12 -9.60
C ILE A 93 -14.02 10.18 -8.50
N MET A 94 -13.78 8.91 -8.82
CA MET A 94 -13.19 7.96 -7.86
C MET A 94 -11.85 8.43 -7.31
N THR A 95 -10.98 8.94 -8.18
CA THR A 95 -9.66 9.45 -7.80
C THR A 95 -9.80 10.68 -6.90
N PHE A 96 -10.70 11.61 -7.24
CA PHE A 96 -10.99 12.78 -6.41
C PHE A 96 -11.49 12.39 -5.01
N VAL A 97 -12.38 11.39 -4.92
CA VAL A 97 -12.90 10.87 -3.66
C VAL A 97 -11.78 10.26 -2.81
N LEU A 98 -10.89 9.45 -3.40
CA LEU A 98 -9.76 8.85 -2.67
C LEU A 98 -8.73 9.87 -2.19
N ILE A 99 -8.37 10.85 -3.04
CA ILE A 99 -7.44 11.92 -2.65
C ILE A 99 -8.02 12.72 -1.49
N THR A 100 -9.30 13.07 -1.58
CA THR A 100 -10.00 13.80 -0.51
C THR A 100 -10.07 12.95 0.76
N SER A 101 -10.38 11.65 0.66
CA SER A 101 -10.41 10.70 1.79
C SER A 101 -9.04 10.55 2.48
N SER A 102 -7.95 10.54 1.71
CA SER A 102 -6.58 10.56 2.25
C SER A 102 -6.31 11.85 3.03
N GLY A 103 -6.73 13.00 2.47
CA GLY A 103 -6.64 14.30 3.14
C GLY A 103 -7.44 14.36 4.45
N THR A 104 -8.66 13.82 4.48
CA THR A 104 -9.47 13.78 5.71
C THR A 104 -8.84 12.90 6.79
N MET A 105 -8.21 11.78 6.43
CA MET A 105 -7.47 10.95 7.39
C MET A 105 -6.23 11.67 7.94
N ALA A 106 -5.44 12.31 7.09
CA ALA A 106 -4.26 13.08 7.52
C ALA A 106 -4.66 14.21 8.50
N LEU A 107 -5.77 14.89 8.23
CA LEU A 107 -6.31 15.92 9.10
C LEU A 107 -6.86 15.32 10.42
N ALA A 108 -7.52 14.15 10.37
CA ALA A 108 -7.98 13.45 11.56
C ALA A 108 -6.82 13.11 12.50
N VAL A 109 -5.71 12.61 11.95
CA VAL A 109 -4.49 12.30 12.72
C VAL A 109 -3.91 13.55 13.37
N ASN A 110 -3.86 14.68 12.65
CA ASN A 110 -3.40 15.97 13.21
C ASN A 110 -4.28 16.43 14.39
N TYR A 111 -5.61 16.37 14.25
CA TYR A 111 -6.52 16.68 15.37
C TYR A 111 -6.43 15.67 16.51
N GLY A 112 -6.11 14.41 16.21
CA GLY A 112 -5.82 13.37 17.20
C GLY A 112 -4.61 13.73 18.06
N TYR A 113 -3.52 14.21 17.46
CA TYR A 113 -2.36 14.73 18.20
C TYR A 113 -2.71 15.95 19.06
N ARG A 114 -3.61 16.82 18.58
CA ARG A 114 -4.15 17.97 19.34
C ARG A 114 -5.17 17.59 20.41
N ARG A 115 -5.47 16.30 20.59
CA ARG A 115 -6.47 15.75 21.52
C ARG A 115 -7.90 16.28 21.30
N ASP A 116 -8.22 16.82 20.14
CA ASP A 116 -9.58 17.25 19.78
C ASP A 116 -10.39 16.03 19.30
N LYS A 117 -10.97 15.31 20.27
CA LYS A 117 -11.69 14.06 20.03
C LYS A 117 -12.90 14.24 19.11
N ARG A 118 -13.64 15.36 19.24
CA ARG A 118 -14.86 15.59 18.45
C ARG A 118 -14.52 15.73 16.97
N LYS A 119 -13.54 16.57 16.63
CA LYS A 119 -13.10 16.75 15.23
C LYS A 119 -12.45 15.49 14.68
N THR A 120 -11.66 14.78 15.48
CA THR A 120 -11.04 13.51 15.08
C THR A 120 -12.09 12.48 14.68
N VAL A 121 -13.12 12.26 15.52
CA VAL A 121 -14.19 11.29 15.23
C VAL A 121 -15.00 11.70 14.01
N LEU A 122 -15.35 12.98 13.87
CA LEU A 122 -16.08 13.48 12.68
C LEU A 122 -15.28 13.26 11.40
N LEU A 123 -13.97 13.55 11.41
CA LEU A 123 -13.12 13.35 10.23
C LEU A 123 -12.90 11.86 9.92
N MET A 124 -12.76 11.00 10.94
CA MET A 124 -12.71 9.55 10.71
C MET A 124 -14.01 9.02 10.11
N ALA A 125 -15.17 9.51 10.57
CA ALA A 125 -16.46 9.16 9.97
C ALA A 125 -16.57 9.64 8.52
N ALA A 126 -16.09 10.86 8.23
CA ALA A 126 -16.02 11.37 6.86
C ALA A 126 -15.12 10.50 5.96
N THR A 127 -13.95 10.10 6.44
CA THR A 127 -13.05 9.17 5.71
C THR A 127 -13.74 7.83 5.44
N ALA A 128 -14.44 7.27 6.43
CA ALA A 128 -15.17 6.01 6.27
C ALA A 128 -16.30 6.13 5.23
N LEU A 129 -17.06 7.25 5.24
CA LEU A 129 -18.12 7.51 4.26
C LEU A 129 -17.57 7.68 2.83
N LEU A 130 -16.45 8.40 2.67
CA LEU A 130 -15.79 8.55 1.38
C LEU A 130 -15.26 7.21 0.86
N GLY A 131 -14.68 6.39 1.75
CA GLY A 131 -14.24 5.03 1.43
C GLY A 131 -15.41 4.12 1.01
N ALA A 132 -16.52 4.16 1.74
CA ALA A 132 -17.74 3.41 1.38
C ALA A 132 -18.31 3.86 0.02
N THR A 133 -18.28 5.16 -0.27
CA THR A 133 -18.68 5.71 -1.57
C THR A 133 -17.78 5.18 -2.69
N PHE A 134 -16.46 5.15 -2.48
CA PHE A 134 -15.51 4.58 -3.44
C PHE A 134 -15.79 3.09 -3.72
N VAL A 135 -15.97 2.28 -2.67
CA VAL A 135 -16.30 0.85 -2.82
C VAL A 135 -17.64 0.65 -3.53
N GLY A 136 -18.65 1.48 -3.23
CA GLY A 136 -19.95 1.44 -3.92
C GLY A 136 -19.84 1.74 -5.41
N MET A 137 -19.03 2.75 -5.79
CA MET A 137 -18.78 3.06 -7.19
C MET A 137 -18.02 1.93 -7.91
N GLN A 138 -17.07 1.27 -7.23
CA GLN A 138 -16.37 0.09 -7.76
C GLN A 138 -17.37 -1.05 -7.98
N ALA A 139 -18.23 -1.36 -7.00
CA ALA A 139 -19.26 -2.38 -7.17
C ALA A 139 -20.19 -2.09 -8.36
N PHE A 140 -20.54 -0.82 -8.60
CA PHE A 140 -21.33 -0.42 -9.76
C PHE A 140 -20.59 -0.66 -11.09
N GLU A 141 -19.33 -0.23 -11.19
CA GLU A 141 -18.48 -0.44 -12.37
C GLU A 141 -18.33 -1.93 -12.70
N TRP A 142 -18.02 -2.74 -11.70
CA TRP A 142 -17.90 -4.19 -11.87
C TRP A 142 -19.24 -4.85 -12.23
N THR A 143 -20.36 -4.37 -11.68
CA THR A 143 -21.68 -4.87 -12.06
C THR A 143 -22.00 -4.56 -13.52
N LYS A 144 -21.67 -3.35 -13.98
CA LYS A 144 -21.79 -2.96 -15.39
C LYS A 144 -20.96 -3.86 -16.30
N LEU A 145 -19.69 -4.08 -15.98
CA LEU A 145 -18.79 -4.94 -16.77
C LEU A 145 -19.26 -6.41 -16.82
N ILE A 146 -19.77 -6.95 -15.70
CA ILE A 146 -20.17 -8.37 -15.62
C ILE A 146 -21.54 -8.61 -16.27
N VAL A 147 -22.50 -7.70 -16.05
CA VAL A 147 -23.90 -7.90 -16.46
C VAL A 147 -24.14 -7.38 -17.87
N ASP A 148 -23.65 -6.19 -18.21
CA ASP A 148 -23.92 -5.54 -19.48
C ASP A 148 -22.89 -5.94 -20.56
N GLU A 149 -21.61 -6.09 -20.17
CA GLU A 149 -20.53 -6.44 -21.11
C GLU A 149 -20.11 -7.92 -21.07
N GLY A 150 -20.61 -8.69 -20.10
CA GLY A 150 -20.38 -10.13 -20.01
C GLY A 150 -18.95 -10.54 -19.62
N VAL A 151 -18.13 -9.61 -19.12
CA VAL A 151 -16.76 -9.88 -18.67
C VAL A 151 -16.80 -10.69 -17.38
N ARG A 152 -16.32 -11.93 -17.41
CA ARG A 152 -16.29 -12.85 -16.27
C ARG A 152 -14.86 -13.40 -16.04
N PRO A 153 -14.53 -13.85 -14.81
CA PRO A 153 -13.20 -14.42 -14.53
C PRO A 153 -12.82 -15.63 -15.39
N TRP A 154 -13.83 -16.33 -15.94
CA TRP A 154 -13.67 -17.53 -16.76
C TRP A 154 -14.07 -17.33 -18.24
N ALA A 155 -14.59 -16.17 -18.61
CA ALA A 155 -15.00 -15.88 -19.98
C ALA A 155 -14.96 -14.37 -20.21
N ASN A 156 -14.13 -13.90 -21.15
CA ASN A 156 -14.04 -12.49 -21.49
C ASN A 156 -14.29 -12.30 -23.00
N PRO A 157 -15.45 -11.74 -23.40
CA PRO A 157 -15.76 -11.48 -24.81
C PRO A 157 -14.77 -10.52 -25.49
N MET A 158 -14.07 -9.69 -24.71
CA MET A 158 -13.09 -8.71 -25.18
C MET A 158 -11.63 -9.17 -24.98
N GLY A 159 -11.43 -10.38 -24.46
CA GLY A 159 -10.11 -10.97 -24.24
C GLY A 159 -9.58 -11.68 -25.49
N ALA A 160 -8.26 -11.85 -25.57
CA ALA A 160 -7.68 -12.78 -26.54
C ALA A 160 -8.25 -14.19 -26.31
N ALA A 161 -8.46 -14.96 -27.39
CA ALA A 161 -8.90 -16.34 -27.28
C ALA A 161 -7.94 -17.11 -26.36
N GLN A 162 -8.47 -17.64 -25.25
CA GLN A 162 -7.73 -18.45 -24.28
C GLN A 162 -7.54 -19.87 -24.80
#